data_AF-A0A9E0SS65-F1
#
_entry.id   AF-A0A9E0SS65-F1
#
_cell.length_a   1.000
_cell.length_b   1.000
_cell.length_c   1.000
_cell.angle_alpha   90.00
_cell.angle_beta   90.00
_cell.angle_gamma   90.00
#
_symmetry.space_group_name_H-M   'P 1'
#
loop_
_entity.id
_entity.type
_entity.pdbx_description
1 polymer ?
#
loop_
_entity_poly.entity_id
_entity_poly.type
_entity_poly.pdbx_seq_one_letter_code
_entity_poly.pdbx_strand_id
1 'polypeptide(L)'
;MSDRPLQIVSFAPLPEPVRKALGGSFDVRDAEGGSAALAALPPCDLVLLDGRLEEEALAAAAAVAVDTAVAVVVPELDAETVVRWIDRQHVEEVLAPSDLLVPTLALRLQAAIERKRTEREARKAFATDLETGLPHQQQLIEHMSQLLALREREPAPMAVLALRVEGLASTQARLGREAANVLRRKIAVRLRAGVRASDVVASIGDDSFAVLLGSILSPADGERVGAKLLKSLLDPFKVAGQDLAVAVALGIGQFPQDGAQPEVLLRRAVSGAAATPAQGRSGYANFGENAAPGAANDE
;
A
#
# COMPACT_ATOMS: atom_id res chain seq x y z
N MET A 1 -24.18 -8.61 8.55
CA MET A 1 -22.97 -8.96 9.34
C MET A 1 -22.64 -10.39 9.01
N SER A 2 -21.41 -10.67 8.57
CA SER A 2 -21.02 -12.02 8.16
C SER A 2 -21.13 -12.97 9.36
N ASP A 3 -21.81 -14.10 9.18
CA ASP A 3 -22.10 -15.12 10.20
C ASP A 3 -20.86 -15.99 10.56
N ARG A 4 -19.67 -15.50 10.22
CA ARG A 4 -18.40 -16.20 10.43
C ARG A 4 -17.70 -15.66 11.68
N PRO A 5 -17.05 -16.52 12.49
CA PRO A 5 -16.23 -16.06 13.59
C PRO A 5 -15.06 -15.21 13.07
N LEU A 6 -14.77 -14.12 13.77
CA LEU A 6 -13.64 -13.23 13.46
C LEU A 6 -12.31 -13.97 13.72
N GLN A 7 -11.35 -13.79 12.83
CA GLN A 7 -10.10 -14.56 12.87
C GLN A 7 -9.02 -13.78 13.64
N ILE A 8 -8.46 -14.39 14.68
CA ILE A 8 -7.35 -13.85 15.46
C ILE A 8 -6.12 -14.72 15.24
N VAL A 9 -4.98 -14.08 14.94
CA VAL A 9 -3.66 -14.73 15.02
C VAL A 9 -2.93 -14.19 16.24
N SER A 10 -2.54 -15.06 17.16
CA SER A 10 -1.91 -14.70 18.43
C SER A 10 -0.45 -15.12 18.47
N PHE A 11 0.43 -14.14 18.67
CA PHE A 11 1.83 -14.32 19.07
C PHE A 11 2.03 -14.16 20.58
N ALA A 12 1.00 -13.69 21.28
CA ALA A 12 0.98 -13.68 22.74
C ALA A 12 0.42 -15.01 23.28
N PRO A 13 1.00 -15.56 24.37
CA PRO A 13 0.45 -16.73 25.02
C PRO A 13 -0.90 -16.38 25.67
N LEU A 14 -1.98 -17.04 25.24
CA LEU A 14 -3.32 -16.83 25.79
C LEU A 14 -3.71 -17.96 26.75
N PRO A 15 -4.04 -17.65 28.02
CA PRO A 15 -4.52 -18.65 28.96
C PRO A 15 -5.80 -19.34 28.49
N GLU A 16 -5.98 -20.61 28.82
CA GLU A 16 -7.15 -21.42 28.42
C GLU A 16 -8.51 -20.78 28.78
N PRO A 17 -8.70 -20.16 29.96
CA PRO A 17 -9.94 -19.45 30.28
C PRO A 17 -10.26 -18.32 29.31
N VAL A 18 -9.22 -17.62 28.82
CA VAL A 18 -9.36 -16.52 27.86
C VAL A 18 -9.78 -17.07 26.50
N ARG A 19 -9.16 -18.16 26.04
CA ARG A 19 -9.54 -18.83 24.79
C ARG A 19 -10.99 -19.27 24.81
N LYS A 20 -11.42 -19.86 25.92
CA LYS A 20 -12.82 -20.29 26.10
C LYS A 20 -13.78 -19.11 26.09
N ALA A 21 -13.40 -17.98 26.70
CA ALA A 21 -14.22 -16.77 26.72
C ALA A 21 -14.32 -16.08 25.35
N LEU A 22 -13.28 -16.16 24.52
CA LEU A 22 -13.29 -15.66 23.15
C LEU A 22 -14.01 -16.60 22.17
N GLY A 23 -14.13 -17.88 22.53
CA GLY A 23 -14.78 -18.91 21.73
C GLY A 23 -16.22 -18.54 21.34
N GLY A 24 -16.55 -18.72 20.07
CA GLY A 24 -17.86 -18.38 19.48
C GLY A 24 -17.79 -17.17 18.57
N SER A 25 -17.40 -16.00 19.10
CA SER A 25 -17.24 -14.77 18.31
C SER A 25 -15.90 -14.71 17.56
N PHE A 26 -14.89 -15.43 18.07
CA PHE A 26 -13.55 -15.45 17.51
C PHE A 26 -13.04 -16.89 17.30
N ASP A 27 -12.28 -17.08 16.22
CA ASP A 27 -11.40 -18.23 16.01
C ASP A 27 -9.96 -17.77 16.25
N VAL A 28 -9.30 -18.34 17.25
CA VAL A 28 -7.96 -17.90 17.69
C VAL A 28 -6.94 -18.96 17.31
N ARG A 29 -5.97 -18.57 16.48
CA ARG A 29 -4.85 -19.41 16.07
C ARG A 29 -3.56 -18.89 16.66
N ASP A 30 -2.77 -19.79 17.22
CA ASP A 30 -1.44 -19.43 17.69
C ASP A 30 -0.47 -19.41 16.51
N ALA A 31 0.42 -18.43 16.53
CA ALA A 31 1.55 -18.34 15.62
C ALA A 31 2.84 -18.35 16.43
N GLU A 32 3.80 -19.13 15.94
CA GLU A 32 5.16 -19.16 16.46
C GLU A 32 6.10 -18.52 15.44
N GLY A 33 7.13 -17.84 15.94
CA GLY A 33 8.10 -17.09 15.13
C GLY A 33 7.92 -15.57 15.23
N GLY A 34 8.99 -14.84 14.92
CA GLY A 34 9.03 -13.38 14.98
C GLY A 34 8.64 -12.72 13.64
N SER A 35 9.53 -11.88 13.11
CA SER A 35 9.30 -11.08 11.89
C SER A 35 8.85 -11.90 10.67
N ALA A 36 9.45 -13.07 10.42
CA ALA A 36 9.11 -13.92 9.27
C ALA A 36 7.66 -14.46 9.31
N ALA A 37 7.16 -14.79 10.51
CA ALA A 37 5.80 -15.28 10.67
C ALA A 37 4.77 -14.15 10.50
N LEU A 38 5.10 -12.94 10.98
CA LEU A 38 4.29 -11.73 10.74
C LEU A 38 4.21 -11.36 9.26
N ALA A 39 5.29 -11.53 8.51
CA ALA A 39 5.31 -11.28 7.07
C ALA A 39 4.48 -12.28 6.25
N ALA A 40 4.23 -13.48 6.79
CA ALA A 40 3.53 -14.57 6.12
C ALA A 40 2.16 -14.89 6.77
N LEU A 41 1.50 -13.87 7.35
CA LEU A 41 0.25 -14.05 8.06
C LEU A 41 -0.87 -14.59 7.16
N PRO A 42 -1.65 -15.58 7.62
CA PRO A 42 -2.90 -15.92 6.95
C PRO A 42 -3.90 -14.76 7.08
N PRO A 43 -4.93 -14.71 6.21
CA PRO A 43 -6.00 -13.72 6.32
C PRO A 43 -6.64 -13.75 7.71
N CYS A 44 -6.54 -12.63 8.43
CA CYS A 44 -7.09 -12.48 9.78
C CYS A 44 -7.72 -11.10 9.98
N ASP A 45 -8.59 -11.00 10.99
CA ASP A 45 -9.26 -9.75 11.35
C ASP A 45 -8.43 -8.97 12.41
N LEU A 46 -7.70 -9.69 13.28
CA LEU A 46 -6.84 -9.11 14.30
C LEU A 46 -5.57 -9.94 14.53
N VAL A 47 -4.45 -9.26 14.81
CA VAL A 47 -3.21 -9.86 15.31
C VAL A 47 -2.99 -9.44 16.75
N LEU A 48 -2.76 -10.42 17.63
CA LEU A 48 -2.43 -10.18 19.04
C LEU A 48 -0.94 -10.43 19.27
N LEU A 49 -0.20 -9.39 19.64
CA LEU A 49 1.25 -9.42 19.81
C LEU A 49 1.64 -9.53 21.27
N ASP A 50 2.76 -10.22 21.54
CA ASP A 50 3.47 -10.08 22.81
C ASP A 50 4.37 -8.83 22.75
N GLY A 51 4.22 -7.92 23.70
CA GLY A 51 4.99 -6.68 23.77
C GLY A 51 6.49 -6.90 24.03
N ARG A 52 6.92 -8.13 24.28
CA ARG A 52 8.32 -8.55 24.45
C ARG A 52 8.97 -9.05 23.15
N LEU A 53 8.27 -8.99 22.03
CA LEU A 53 8.84 -9.32 20.71
C LEU A 53 10.06 -8.44 20.38
N GLU A 54 10.96 -8.99 19.57
CA GLU A 54 12.17 -8.30 19.11
C GLU A 54 11.83 -7.11 18.19
N GLU A 55 12.71 -6.11 18.14
CA GLU A 55 12.49 -4.85 17.40
C GLU A 55 12.21 -5.07 15.90
N GLU A 56 12.84 -6.08 15.28
CA GLU A 56 12.56 -6.47 13.89
C GLU A 56 11.13 -6.99 13.69
N ALA A 57 10.58 -7.71 14.67
CA ALA A 57 9.20 -8.19 14.64
C ALA A 57 8.21 -7.04 14.84
N LEU A 58 8.56 -6.02 15.62
CA LEU A 58 7.76 -4.80 15.75
C LEU A 58 7.67 -4.06 14.41
N ALA A 59 8.78 -3.94 13.67
CA ALA A 59 8.76 -3.34 12.34
C ALA A 59 7.86 -4.10 11.35
N ALA A 60 7.87 -5.45 11.39
CA ALA A 60 6.96 -6.27 10.60
C ALA A 60 5.49 -6.10 11.03
N ALA A 61 5.23 -5.98 12.33
CA ALA A 61 3.89 -5.70 12.86
C ALA A 61 3.33 -4.37 12.37
N ALA A 62 4.17 -3.32 12.26
CA ALA A 62 3.74 -2.03 11.72
C ALA A 62 3.26 -2.13 10.27
N ALA A 63 3.90 -2.99 9.45
CA ALA A 63 3.45 -3.24 8.08
C ALA A 63 2.07 -3.94 8.05
N VAL A 64 1.85 -4.88 8.97
CA VAL A 64 0.55 -5.56 9.13
C VAL A 64 -0.54 -4.61 9.62
N ALA A 65 -0.19 -3.67 10.50
CA ALA A 65 -1.10 -2.68 11.09
C ALA A 65 -1.73 -1.71 10.07
N VAL A 66 -1.23 -1.68 8.83
CA VAL A 66 -1.83 -0.92 7.73
C VAL A 66 -3.25 -1.43 7.44
N ASP A 67 -3.39 -2.75 7.35
CA ASP A 67 -4.57 -3.44 6.84
C ASP A 67 -5.05 -4.59 7.75
N THR A 68 -4.59 -4.65 9.00
CA THR A 68 -5.09 -5.61 10.00
C THR A 68 -5.17 -4.92 11.36
N ALA A 69 -6.20 -5.22 12.16
CA ALA A 69 -6.24 -4.66 13.51
C ALA A 69 -5.11 -5.30 14.32
N VAL A 70 -4.35 -4.49 15.05
CA VAL A 70 -3.26 -5.00 15.90
C VAL A 70 -3.57 -4.64 17.33
N ALA A 71 -3.48 -5.64 18.21
CA ALA A 71 -3.50 -5.46 19.65
C ALA A 71 -2.19 -5.98 20.24
N VAL A 72 -1.70 -5.39 21.32
CA VAL A 72 -0.46 -5.81 21.98
C VAL A 72 -0.66 -6.02 23.47
N VAL A 73 -0.10 -7.11 24.00
CA VAL A 73 -0.06 -7.39 25.44
C VAL A 73 1.31 -6.97 25.98
N VAL A 74 1.35 -5.90 26.77
CA VAL A 74 2.59 -5.37 27.37
C VAL A 74 2.70 -5.78 28.83
N PRO A 75 3.91 -6.06 29.36
CA PRO A 75 4.08 -6.51 30.73
C PRO A 75 3.66 -5.44 31.75
N GLU A 76 3.94 -4.17 31.45
CA GLU A 76 3.56 -3.01 32.26
C GLU A 76 2.80 -2.02 31.40
N LEU A 77 1.67 -1.51 31.93
CA LEU A 77 0.80 -0.58 31.24
C LEU A 77 0.91 0.79 31.92
N ASP A 78 1.66 1.69 31.28
CA ASP A 78 1.77 3.08 31.66
C ASP A 78 1.48 4.00 30.46
N ALA A 79 1.32 5.30 30.72
CA ALA A 79 0.99 6.28 29.69
C ALA A 79 2.05 6.34 28.58
N GLU A 80 3.33 6.22 28.94
CA GLU A 80 4.44 6.29 27.98
C GLU A 80 4.46 5.09 27.02
N THR A 81 4.23 3.89 27.56
CA THR A 81 4.13 2.64 26.79
C THR A 81 2.94 2.68 25.86
N VAL A 82 1.79 3.15 26.32
CA VAL A 82 0.59 3.31 25.48
C VAL A 82 0.87 4.26 24.31
N VAL A 83 1.41 5.46 24.59
CA VAL A 83 1.76 6.43 23.54
C VAL A 83 2.76 5.84 22.56
N ARG A 84 3.80 5.15 23.04
CA ARG A 84 4.81 4.51 22.18
C ARG A 84 4.19 3.52 21.18
N TRP A 85 3.28 2.66 21.64
CA TRP A 85 2.66 1.63 20.80
C TRP A 85 1.61 2.20 19.83
N ILE A 86 0.83 3.19 20.27
CA ILE A 86 -0.16 3.85 19.41
C ILE A 86 0.53 4.69 18.34
N ASP A 87 1.45 5.58 18.72
CA ASP A 87 2.03 6.58 17.81
C ASP A 87 3.04 5.99 16.84
N ARG A 88 3.89 5.04 17.29
CA ARG A 88 5.00 4.54 16.47
C ARG A 88 4.69 3.24 15.75
N GLN A 89 3.75 2.45 16.25
CA GLN A 89 3.46 1.10 15.74
C GLN A 89 2.01 0.93 15.26
N HIS A 90 1.21 1.99 15.29
CA HIS A 90 -0.19 2.02 14.79
C HIS A 90 -1.07 0.91 15.39
N VAL A 91 -0.85 0.60 16.66
CA VAL A 91 -1.62 -0.42 17.38
C VAL A 91 -2.99 0.13 17.79
N GLU A 92 -4.04 -0.67 17.59
CA GLU A 92 -5.41 -0.30 17.93
C GLU A 92 -5.72 -0.44 19.41
N GLU A 93 -5.06 -1.37 20.11
CA GLU A 93 -5.36 -1.70 21.49
C GLU A 93 -4.09 -2.16 22.24
N VAL A 94 -3.84 -1.57 23.42
CA VAL A 94 -2.75 -1.95 24.32
C VAL A 94 -3.36 -2.57 25.58
N LEU A 95 -2.92 -3.78 25.91
CA LEU A 95 -3.48 -4.61 26.98
C LEU A 95 -2.39 -4.96 27.99
N ALA A 96 -2.73 -4.98 29.27
CA ALA A 96 -1.95 -5.67 30.31
C ALA A 96 -2.37 -7.15 30.38
N PRO A 97 -1.56 -8.05 30.98
CA PRO A 97 -1.96 -9.44 31.19
C PRO A 97 -3.26 -9.58 31.99
N SER A 98 -3.52 -8.67 32.93
CA SER A 98 -4.77 -8.63 33.69
C SER A 98 -5.99 -8.30 32.83
N ASP A 99 -5.82 -7.53 31.75
CA ASP A 99 -6.90 -7.21 30.80
C ASP A 99 -7.35 -8.43 29.99
N LEU A 100 -6.52 -9.47 29.88
CA LEU A 100 -6.91 -10.70 29.19
C LEU A 100 -7.98 -11.48 29.96
N LEU A 101 -8.07 -11.27 31.28
CA LEU A 101 -8.95 -12.03 32.17
C LEU A 101 -10.28 -11.33 32.43
N VAL A 102 -10.47 -10.09 31.95
CA VAL A 102 -11.71 -9.34 32.19
C VAL A 102 -12.80 -9.71 31.17
N PRO A 103 -14.09 -9.73 31.57
CA PRO A 103 -15.19 -10.09 30.67
C PRO A 103 -15.34 -9.20 29.43
N THR A 104 -14.80 -7.98 29.48
CA THR A 104 -14.90 -6.99 28.39
C THR A 104 -13.86 -7.19 27.28
N LEU A 105 -12.95 -8.15 27.38
CA LEU A 105 -11.89 -8.38 26.39
C LEU A 105 -12.47 -8.56 24.98
N ALA A 106 -13.47 -9.43 24.81
CA ALA A 106 -14.10 -9.68 23.52
C ALA A 106 -14.64 -8.40 22.88
N LEU A 107 -15.28 -7.54 23.67
CA LEU A 107 -15.81 -6.26 23.22
C LEU A 107 -14.69 -5.29 22.82
N ARG A 108 -13.58 -5.24 23.58
CA ARG A 108 -12.41 -4.41 23.26
C ARG A 108 -11.78 -4.82 21.94
N LEU A 109 -11.57 -6.13 21.74
CA LEU A 109 -11.00 -6.66 20.49
C LEU A 109 -11.94 -6.41 19.30
N GLN A 110 -13.25 -6.58 19.48
CA GLN A 110 -14.22 -6.25 18.45
C GLN A 110 -14.21 -4.76 18.12
N ALA A 111 -14.14 -3.88 19.12
CA ALA A 111 -14.04 -2.44 18.90
C ALA A 111 -12.75 -2.06 18.16
N ALA A 112 -11.63 -2.70 18.47
CA ALA A 112 -10.37 -2.51 17.73
C ALA A 112 -10.48 -2.92 16.26
N ILE A 113 -11.15 -4.05 15.98
CA ILE A 113 -11.41 -4.50 14.60
C ILE A 113 -12.30 -3.50 13.86
N GLU A 114 -13.38 -3.04 14.47
CA GLU A 114 -14.30 -2.08 13.85
C GLU A 114 -13.66 -0.69 13.65
N ARG A 115 -12.81 -0.23 14.58
CA ARG A 115 -11.99 0.98 14.39
C ARG A 115 -11.10 0.83 13.16
N LYS A 116 -10.37 -0.28 13.04
CA LYS A 116 -9.49 -0.51 11.89
C LYS A 116 -10.27 -0.64 10.58
N ARG A 117 -11.46 -1.26 10.59
CA ARG A 117 -12.34 -1.32 9.41
C ARG A 117 -12.80 0.08 9.01
N THR A 118 -13.26 0.88 9.96
CA THR A 118 -13.64 2.28 9.74
C THR A 118 -12.47 3.11 9.23
N GLU A 119 -11.28 2.95 9.81
CA GLU A 119 -10.07 3.62 9.35
C GLU A 119 -9.74 3.24 7.90
N ARG A 120 -9.81 1.95 7.54
CA ARG A 120 -9.60 1.50 6.16
C ARG A 120 -10.66 2.04 5.20
N GLU A 121 -11.91 2.06 5.62
CA GLU A 121 -12.99 2.65 4.84
C GLU A 121 -12.79 4.16 4.68
N ALA A 122 -12.37 4.87 5.72
CA ALA A 122 -12.02 6.28 5.68
C ALA A 122 -10.79 6.53 4.78
N ARG A 123 -9.74 5.70 4.86
CA ARG A 123 -8.57 5.72 3.95
C ARG A 123 -8.99 5.52 2.50
N LYS A 124 -9.94 4.61 2.24
CA LYS A 124 -10.55 4.44 0.92
C LYS A 124 -11.45 5.60 0.52
N ALA A 125 -12.06 6.29 1.48
CA ALA A 125 -12.95 7.43 1.28
C ALA A 125 -12.24 8.79 1.23
N PHE A 126 -10.96 8.87 1.64
CA PHE A 126 -10.16 10.07 1.40
C PHE A 126 -9.94 10.18 -0.10
N ALA A 127 -10.40 11.29 -0.68
CA ALA A 127 -10.25 11.56 -2.09
C ALA A 127 -8.77 11.54 -2.51
N THR A 128 -7.86 11.91 -1.61
CA THR A 128 -6.47 12.25 -1.94
C THR A 128 -5.47 11.49 -1.07
N ASP A 129 -4.49 10.87 -1.71
CA ASP A 129 -3.27 10.31 -1.13
C ASP A 129 -2.43 11.41 -0.48
N LEU A 130 -2.31 11.37 0.84
CA LEU A 130 -1.66 12.43 1.62
C LEU A 130 -0.15 12.52 1.36
N GLU A 131 0.49 11.43 0.94
CA GLU A 131 1.92 11.44 0.66
C GLU A 131 2.22 12.14 -0.66
N THR A 132 1.37 11.96 -1.67
CA THR A 132 1.60 12.46 -3.04
C THR A 132 0.71 13.65 -3.43
N GLY A 133 -0.37 13.87 -2.69
CA GLY A 133 -1.45 14.81 -3.04
C GLY A 133 -2.26 14.38 -4.27
N LEU A 134 -2.16 13.12 -4.72
CA LEU A 134 -2.92 12.58 -5.86
C LEU A 134 -4.27 12.01 -5.43
N PRO A 135 -5.31 12.07 -6.27
CA PRO A 135 -6.50 11.23 -6.13
C PRO A 135 -6.17 9.76 -5.80
N HIS A 136 -6.94 9.12 -4.93
CA HIS A 136 -6.90 7.68 -4.74
C HIS A 136 -7.67 6.93 -5.86
N GLN A 137 -7.48 5.61 -5.94
CA GLN A 137 -8.17 4.74 -6.91
C GLN A 137 -9.69 4.97 -6.93
N GLN A 138 -10.32 5.13 -5.77
CA GLN A 138 -11.77 5.30 -5.70
C GLN A 138 -12.21 6.60 -6.39
N GLN A 139 -11.51 7.70 -6.15
CA GLN A 139 -11.79 8.98 -6.81
C GLN A 139 -11.55 8.90 -8.33
N LEU A 140 -10.52 8.17 -8.77
CA LEU A 140 -10.31 7.89 -10.19
C LEU A 140 -11.52 7.16 -10.81
N ILE A 141 -12.03 6.11 -10.14
CA ILE A 141 -13.21 5.35 -10.59
C ILE A 141 -14.45 6.24 -10.67
N GLU A 142 -14.64 7.15 -9.71
CA GLU A 142 -15.74 8.13 -9.75
C GLU A 142 -15.61 9.08 -10.94
N HIS A 143 -14.42 9.63 -11.20
CA HIS A 143 -14.16 10.46 -12.37
C HIS A 143 -14.39 9.70 -13.68
N MET A 144 -13.95 8.44 -13.76
CA MET A 144 -14.19 7.58 -14.92
C MET A 144 -15.69 7.32 -15.11
N SER A 145 -16.44 7.07 -14.04
CA SER A 145 -17.89 6.83 -14.10
C SER A 145 -18.64 8.03 -14.65
N GLN A 146 -18.32 9.23 -14.16
CA GLN A 146 -18.91 10.49 -14.64
C GLN A 146 -18.59 10.71 -16.12
N LEU A 147 -17.34 10.47 -16.52
CA LEU A 147 -16.91 10.64 -17.90
C LEU A 147 -17.58 9.63 -18.84
N LEU A 148 -17.66 8.35 -18.45
CA LEU A 148 -18.32 7.31 -19.26
C LEU A 148 -19.82 7.58 -19.41
N ALA A 149 -20.50 8.05 -18.37
CA ALA A 149 -21.90 8.49 -18.45
C ALA A 149 -22.08 9.65 -19.45
N LEU A 150 -21.11 10.57 -19.54
CA LEU A 150 -21.10 11.60 -20.58
C LEU A 150 -20.89 10.99 -21.98
N ARG A 151 -20.03 9.98 -22.11
CA ARG A 151 -19.74 9.30 -23.38
C ARG A 151 -20.90 8.48 -23.93
N GLU A 152 -21.87 8.08 -23.10
CA GLU A 152 -23.13 7.49 -23.58
C GLU A 152 -23.93 8.47 -24.46
N ARG A 153 -23.85 9.77 -24.18
CA ARG A 153 -24.54 10.82 -24.93
C ARG A 153 -23.66 11.43 -26.02
N GLU A 154 -22.37 11.58 -25.73
CA GLU A 154 -21.38 12.18 -26.62
C GLU A 154 -20.19 11.23 -26.83
N PRO A 155 -20.29 10.30 -27.79
CA PRO A 155 -19.26 9.29 -28.01
C PRO A 155 -17.91 9.92 -28.33
N ALA A 156 -16.93 9.68 -27.48
CA ALA A 156 -15.53 9.97 -27.77
C ALA A 156 -14.64 8.99 -27.02
N PRO A 157 -13.44 8.67 -27.57
CA PRO A 157 -12.54 7.74 -26.95
C PRO A 157 -11.90 8.34 -25.69
N MET A 158 -11.58 7.45 -24.74
CA MET A 158 -10.80 7.75 -23.55
C MET A 158 -9.86 6.57 -23.26
N ALA A 159 -8.80 6.82 -22.50
CA ALA A 159 -7.89 5.77 -22.06
C ALA A 159 -7.54 5.93 -20.59
N VAL A 160 -7.32 4.81 -19.91
CA VAL A 160 -6.69 4.76 -18.59
C VAL A 160 -5.36 4.03 -18.72
N LEU A 161 -4.31 4.68 -18.25
CA LEU A 161 -2.96 4.13 -18.18
C LEU A 161 -2.71 3.66 -16.75
N ALA A 162 -2.07 2.51 -16.58
CA ALA A 162 -1.53 2.07 -15.30
C ALA A 162 -0.01 1.97 -15.40
N LEU A 163 0.70 2.56 -14.43
CA LEU A 163 2.14 2.56 -14.34
C LEU A 163 2.55 1.91 -13.02
N ARG A 164 3.25 0.76 -13.10
CA ARG A 164 3.84 0.08 -11.94
C ARG A 164 5.31 0.41 -11.87
N VAL A 165 5.76 0.96 -10.74
CA VAL A 165 7.10 1.51 -10.55
C VAL A 165 7.92 0.63 -9.62
N GLU A 166 8.96 0.03 -10.15
CA GLU A 166 9.94 -0.72 -9.37
C GLU A 166 11.06 0.20 -8.89
N GLY A 167 11.50 0.01 -7.64
CA GLY A 167 12.58 0.79 -7.01
C GLY A 167 12.17 1.56 -5.75
N LEU A 168 10.87 1.70 -5.48
CA LEU A 168 10.38 2.34 -4.24
C LEU A 168 10.73 1.51 -3.00
N ALA A 169 10.45 0.20 -3.03
CA ALA A 169 10.76 -0.70 -1.92
C ALA A 169 12.27 -0.79 -1.62
N SER A 170 13.12 -0.83 -2.66
CA SER A 170 14.57 -0.84 -2.47
C SER A 170 15.10 0.50 -1.97
N THR A 171 14.53 1.62 -2.43
CA THR A 171 14.82 2.95 -1.87
C THR A 171 14.46 3.00 -0.39
N GLN A 172 13.30 2.46 0.00
CA GLN A 172 12.90 2.39 1.41
C GLN A 172 13.87 1.56 2.23
N ALA A 173 14.26 0.37 1.74
CA ALA A 173 15.20 -0.50 2.44
C ALA A 173 16.59 0.14 2.59
N ARG A 174 17.04 0.91 1.60
CA ARG A 174 18.42 1.43 1.54
C ARG A 174 18.58 2.82 2.14
N LEU A 175 17.56 3.68 2.03
CA LEU A 175 17.59 5.10 2.42
C LEU A 175 16.48 5.49 3.41
N GLY A 176 15.62 4.55 3.80
CA GLY A 176 14.53 4.76 4.74
C GLY A 176 13.23 5.26 4.11
N ARG A 177 12.15 5.21 4.91
CA ARG A 177 10.78 5.55 4.50
C ARG A 177 10.64 6.95 3.94
N GLU A 178 11.27 7.95 4.55
CA GLU A 178 11.15 9.34 4.08
C GLU A 178 11.75 9.53 2.68
N ALA A 179 12.86 8.87 2.38
CA ALA A 179 13.47 8.92 1.04
C ALA A 179 12.54 8.26 0.00
N ALA A 180 11.92 7.13 0.34
CA ALA A 180 10.94 6.49 -0.53
C ALA A 180 9.71 7.39 -0.77
N ASN A 181 9.20 8.05 0.27
CA ASN A 181 8.09 8.99 0.15
C ASN A 181 8.45 10.22 -0.70
N VAL A 182 9.68 10.74 -0.58
CA VAL A 182 10.19 11.79 -1.48
C VAL A 182 10.26 11.31 -2.94
N LEU A 183 10.74 10.08 -3.18
CA LEU A 183 10.77 9.50 -4.53
C LEU A 183 9.35 9.38 -5.09
N ARG A 184 8.42 8.82 -4.32
CA ARG A 184 7.00 8.67 -4.66
C ARG A 184 6.34 10.00 -5.01
N ARG A 185 6.58 11.05 -4.21
CA ARG A 185 6.15 12.43 -4.50
C ARG A 185 6.70 12.96 -5.83
N LYS A 186 7.98 12.74 -6.10
CA LYS A 186 8.61 13.22 -7.34
C LYS A 186 8.07 12.51 -8.58
N ILE A 187 7.77 11.22 -8.47
CA ILE A 187 7.08 10.46 -9.53
C ILE A 187 5.71 11.09 -9.81
N ALA A 188 4.91 11.33 -8.76
CA ALA A 188 3.60 11.98 -8.89
C ALA A 188 3.69 13.35 -9.57
N VAL A 189 4.65 14.20 -9.18
CA VAL A 189 4.89 15.50 -9.81
C VAL A 189 5.26 15.34 -11.29
N ARG A 190 6.15 14.40 -11.62
CA ARG A 190 6.59 14.18 -13.01
C ARG A 190 5.46 13.65 -13.90
N LEU A 191 4.61 12.77 -13.37
CA LEU A 191 3.40 12.32 -14.04
C LEU A 191 2.43 13.47 -14.30
N ARG A 192 2.13 14.29 -13.30
CA ARG A 192 1.26 15.48 -13.44
C ARG A 192 1.79 16.46 -14.49
N ALA A 193 3.09 16.73 -14.50
CA ALA A 193 3.71 17.60 -15.50
C ALA A 193 3.67 17.00 -16.93
N GLY A 194 3.51 15.68 -17.03
CA GLY A 194 3.45 14.95 -18.29
C GLY A 194 2.08 14.95 -18.97
N VAL A 195 1.02 15.41 -18.30
CA VAL A 195 -0.37 15.34 -18.79
C VAL A 195 -1.03 16.71 -18.80
N ARG A 196 -2.24 16.82 -19.38
CA ARG A 196 -3.00 18.08 -19.39
C ARG A 196 -3.71 18.27 -18.05
N ALA A 197 -4.11 19.51 -17.77
CA ALA A 197 -4.91 19.81 -16.57
C ALA A 197 -6.29 19.10 -16.55
N SER A 198 -6.80 18.72 -17.72
CA SER A 198 -8.04 17.93 -17.86
C SER A 198 -7.86 16.44 -17.59
N ASP A 199 -6.62 15.94 -17.57
CA ASP A 199 -6.31 14.54 -17.31
C ASP A 199 -6.16 14.34 -15.80
N VAL A 200 -6.49 13.15 -15.30
CA VAL A 200 -6.40 12.83 -13.87
C VAL A 200 -5.24 11.88 -13.63
N VAL A 201 -4.33 12.25 -12.73
CA VAL A 201 -3.29 11.35 -12.22
C VAL A 201 -3.71 10.89 -10.84
N ALA A 202 -3.75 9.58 -10.60
CA ALA A 202 -4.17 8.98 -9.35
C ALA A 202 -3.11 8.02 -8.81
N SER A 203 -3.06 7.89 -7.50
CA SER A 203 -2.35 6.80 -6.84
C SER A 203 -3.31 5.62 -6.60
N ILE A 204 -2.91 4.44 -7.07
CA ILE A 204 -3.74 3.22 -7.02
C ILE A 204 -3.09 2.09 -6.19
N GLY A 205 -1.94 2.37 -5.58
CA GLY A 205 -1.20 1.47 -4.71
C GLY A 205 0.09 2.10 -4.20
N ASP A 206 0.91 1.32 -3.50
CA ASP A 206 2.18 1.80 -2.93
C ASP A 206 3.19 2.16 -4.02
N ASP A 207 3.24 1.34 -5.08
CA ASP A 207 4.17 1.44 -6.19
C ASP A 207 3.49 1.73 -7.53
N SER A 208 2.18 1.99 -7.51
CA SER A 208 1.34 1.96 -8.70
C SER A 208 0.52 3.24 -8.86
N PHE A 209 0.57 3.80 -10.07
CA PHE A 209 -0.12 5.04 -10.45
C PHE A 209 -1.03 4.79 -11.64
N ALA A 210 -2.09 5.58 -11.75
CA ALA A 210 -2.95 5.58 -12.93
C ALA A 210 -3.12 6.98 -13.51
N VAL A 211 -3.36 7.03 -14.82
CA VAL A 211 -3.61 8.27 -15.55
C VAL A 211 -4.86 8.10 -16.41
N LEU A 212 -5.89 8.89 -16.14
CA LEU A 212 -7.09 9.00 -16.98
C LEU A 212 -6.88 10.10 -18.02
N LEU A 213 -6.90 9.69 -19.29
CA LEU A 213 -6.91 10.57 -20.45
C LEU A 213 -8.36 10.75 -20.90
N GLY A 214 -8.99 11.81 -20.40
CA GLY A 214 -10.44 11.99 -20.50
C GLY A 214 -10.96 12.37 -21.89
N SER A 215 -10.07 12.86 -22.76
CA SER A 215 -10.38 13.21 -24.14
C SER A 215 -9.17 12.95 -25.03
N ILE A 216 -9.24 11.88 -25.80
CA ILE A 216 -8.28 11.55 -26.86
C ILE A 216 -8.99 11.60 -28.23
N LEU A 217 -8.23 11.77 -29.31
CA LEU A 217 -8.78 11.78 -30.66
C LEU A 217 -8.78 10.38 -31.26
N SER A 218 -7.82 9.54 -30.84
CA SER A 218 -7.70 8.15 -31.28
C SER A 218 -7.12 7.26 -30.18
N PRO A 219 -7.38 5.94 -30.21
CA PRO A 219 -6.67 4.92 -29.42
C PRO A 219 -5.15 5.11 -29.32
N ALA A 220 -4.51 5.45 -30.44
CA ALA A 220 -3.06 5.66 -30.54
C ALA A 220 -2.55 6.84 -29.68
N ASP A 221 -3.41 7.79 -29.32
CA ASP A 221 -3.03 8.87 -28.40
C ASP A 221 -2.73 8.33 -27.00
N GLY A 222 -3.47 7.33 -26.53
CA GLY A 222 -3.25 6.70 -25.24
C GLY A 222 -1.86 6.06 -25.17
N GLU A 223 -1.49 5.32 -26.21
CA GLU A 223 -0.15 4.73 -26.35
C GLU A 223 0.95 5.79 -26.41
N ARG A 224 0.73 6.85 -27.20
CA ARG A 224 1.70 7.95 -27.34
C ARG A 224 1.94 8.69 -26.02
N VAL A 225 0.88 8.98 -25.27
CA VAL A 225 0.99 9.61 -23.95
C VAL A 225 1.64 8.64 -22.96
N GLY A 226 1.25 7.37 -22.96
CA GLY A 226 1.87 6.34 -22.13
C GLY A 226 3.37 6.21 -22.37
N ALA A 227 3.81 6.14 -23.63
CA ALA A 227 5.23 6.09 -23.99
C ALA A 227 5.99 7.35 -23.55
N LYS A 228 5.37 8.53 -23.69
CA LYS A 228 5.95 9.80 -23.20
C LYS A 228 6.14 9.78 -21.69
N LEU A 229 5.14 9.34 -20.93
CA LEU A 229 5.20 9.27 -19.47
C LEU A 229 6.21 8.23 -19.00
N LEU A 230 6.24 7.05 -19.62
CA LEU A 230 7.24 6.04 -19.33
C LEU A 230 8.64 6.61 -19.53
N LYS A 231 8.90 7.24 -20.69
CA LYS A 231 10.21 7.84 -20.99
C LYS A 231 10.63 8.89 -19.96
N SER A 232 9.71 9.75 -19.51
CA SER A 232 10.05 10.76 -18.50
C SER A 232 10.38 10.16 -17.13
N LEU A 233 9.76 9.04 -16.77
CA LEU A 233 10.08 8.34 -15.52
C LEU A 233 11.42 7.60 -15.56
N LEU A 234 11.97 7.31 -16.74
CA LEU A 234 13.30 6.71 -16.87
C LEU A 234 14.44 7.67 -16.55
N ASP A 235 14.19 8.99 -16.56
CA ASP A 235 15.19 9.96 -16.12
C ASP A 235 15.42 9.84 -14.60
N PRO A 236 16.67 9.92 -14.11
CA PRO A 236 16.94 9.80 -12.67
C PRO A 236 16.19 10.82 -11.79
N PHE A 237 15.98 10.44 -10.53
CA PHE A 237 15.35 11.27 -9.51
C PHE A 237 16.36 11.64 -8.43
N LYS A 238 16.57 12.95 -8.21
CA LYS A 238 17.38 13.42 -7.08
C LYS A 238 16.63 13.26 -5.76
N VAL A 239 17.09 12.38 -4.89
CA VAL A 239 16.52 12.09 -3.56
C VAL A 239 17.66 11.94 -2.56
N ALA A 240 17.59 12.65 -1.42
CA ALA A 240 18.64 12.63 -0.40
C ALA A 240 20.07 12.85 -0.96
N GLY A 241 20.20 13.71 -1.97
CA GLY A 241 21.48 13.99 -2.64
C GLY A 241 21.97 12.94 -3.64
N GLN A 242 21.24 11.83 -3.82
CA GLN A 242 21.57 10.74 -4.74
C GLN A 242 20.66 10.77 -5.98
N ASP A 243 21.20 10.34 -7.12
CA ASP A 243 20.42 10.08 -8.32
C ASP A 243 19.86 8.65 -8.27
N LEU A 244 18.54 8.51 -8.16
CA LEU A 244 17.85 7.24 -8.12
C LEU A 244 17.19 6.94 -9.46
N ALA A 245 17.48 5.78 -10.03
CA ALA A 245 16.77 5.24 -11.19
C ALA A 245 15.60 4.36 -10.74
N VAL A 246 14.52 4.38 -11.52
CA VAL A 246 13.37 3.49 -11.35
C VAL A 246 13.14 2.69 -12.62
N ALA A 247 12.46 1.55 -12.50
CA ALA A 247 11.95 0.83 -13.66
C ALA A 247 10.42 0.92 -13.67
N VAL A 248 9.83 0.99 -14.86
CA VAL A 248 8.39 1.21 -15.01
C VAL A 248 7.79 0.24 -16.02
N ALA A 249 6.71 -0.42 -15.63
CA ALA A 249 5.85 -1.17 -16.53
C ALA A 249 4.56 -0.37 -16.80
N LEU A 250 4.11 -0.38 -18.05
CA LEU A 250 2.92 0.35 -18.51
C LEU A 250 1.87 -0.64 -19.01
N GLY A 251 0.61 -0.40 -18.65
CA GLY A 251 -0.54 -1.04 -19.26
C GLY A 251 -1.62 -0.02 -19.58
N ILE A 252 -2.51 -0.36 -20.52
CA ILE A 252 -3.52 0.55 -21.08
C ILE A 252 -4.86 -0.17 -21.13
N GLY A 253 -5.92 0.52 -20.70
CA GLY A 253 -7.31 0.14 -20.94
C GLY A 253 -8.02 1.25 -21.72
N GLN A 254 -8.76 0.90 -22.76
CA GLN A 254 -9.31 1.87 -23.72
C GLN A 254 -10.83 1.75 -23.84
N PHE A 255 -11.50 2.90 -23.87
CA PHE A 255 -12.91 2.97 -24.23
C PHE A 255 -13.06 3.40 -25.69
N PRO A 256 -13.94 2.75 -26.47
CA PRO A 256 -14.86 1.68 -26.08
C PRO A 256 -14.31 0.24 -26.18
N GLN A 257 -13.07 0.05 -26.64
CA GLN A 257 -12.53 -1.25 -27.08
C GLN A 257 -12.50 -2.32 -25.98
N ASP A 258 -12.10 -1.93 -24.76
CA ASP A 258 -11.92 -2.83 -23.63
C ASP A 258 -13.14 -2.90 -22.69
N GLY A 259 -14.19 -2.14 -23.01
CA GLY A 259 -15.45 -2.11 -22.27
C GLY A 259 -15.91 -0.69 -21.92
N ALA A 260 -17.07 -0.61 -21.25
CA ALA A 260 -17.73 0.64 -20.86
C ALA A 260 -17.91 0.79 -19.33
N GLN A 261 -17.19 -0.02 -18.55
CA GLN A 261 -17.26 0.00 -17.08
C GLN A 261 -15.90 0.44 -16.51
N PRO A 262 -15.86 1.41 -15.58
CA PRO A 262 -14.61 1.94 -15.01
C PRO A 262 -13.67 0.86 -14.49
N GLU A 263 -14.19 -0.07 -13.70
CA GLU A 263 -13.43 -1.13 -13.03
C GLU A 263 -12.85 -2.13 -14.04
N VAL A 264 -13.55 -2.34 -15.17
CA VAL A 264 -13.08 -3.21 -16.25
C VAL A 264 -11.89 -2.56 -16.95
N LEU A 265 -12.01 -1.27 -17.29
CA LEU A 265 -10.95 -0.50 -17.94
C LEU A 265 -9.70 -0.39 -17.06
N LEU A 266 -9.87 -0.06 -15.79
CA LEU A 266 -8.75 0.03 -14.85
C LEU A 266 -8.08 -1.33 -14.64
N ARG A 267 -8.87 -2.40 -14.46
CA ARG A 267 -8.33 -3.76 -14.32
C ARG A 267 -7.54 -4.18 -15.55
N ARG A 268 -8.02 -3.85 -16.77
CA ARG A 268 -7.28 -4.11 -18.02
C ARG A 268 -5.93 -3.41 -18.03
N ALA A 269 -5.89 -2.13 -17.67
CA ALA A 269 -4.65 -1.38 -17.59
C ALA A 269 -3.68 -1.98 -16.55
N VAL A 270 -4.16 -2.27 -15.34
CA VAL A 270 -3.34 -2.85 -14.25
C VAL A 270 -2.81 -4.23 -14.63
N SER A 271 -3.65 -5.11 -15.17
CA SER A 271 -3.22 -6.44 -15.65
C SER A 271 -2.22 -6.33 -16.79
N GLY A 272 -2.38 -5.37 -17.70
CA GLY A 272 -1.41 -5.08 -18.76
C GLY A 272 -0.05 -4.66 -18.22
N ALA A 273 -0.03 -3.79 -17.20
CA ALA A 273 1.21 -3.36 -16.55
C ALA A 273 1.89 -4.52 -15.78
N ALA A 274 1.10 -5.42 -15.19
CA ALA A 274 1.62 -6.60 -14.50
C ALA A 274 2.24 -7.61 -15.48
N ALA A 275 1.64 -7.80 -16.66
CA ALA A 275 2.14 -8.72 -17.69
C ALA A 275 3.32 -8.15 -18.50
N THR A 276 3.56 -6.83 -18.43
CA THR A 276 4.61 -6.15 -19.20
C THR A 276 5.91 -6.06 -18.38
N PRO A 277 7.06 -6.45 -18.95
CA PRO A 277 8.35 -6.24 -18.30
C PRO A 277 8.62 -4.75 -18.05
N ALA A 278 9.11 -4.42 -16.86
CA ALA A 278 9.46 -3.05 -16.51
C ALA A 278 10.67 -2.58 -17.34
N GLN A 279 10.54 -1.42 -17.99
CA GLN A 279 11.62 -0.75 -18.70
C GLN A 279 12.47 0.06 -17.72
N GLY A 280 13.77 0.20 -17.97
CA GLY A 280 14.70 0.90 -17.07
C GLY A 280 15.42 0.02 -16.05
N ARG A 281 15.11 -1.29 -16.01
CA ARG A 281 15.76 -2.26 -15.11
C ARG A 281 17.29 -2.30 -15.25
N SER A 282 17.84 -2.07 -16.44
CA SER A 282 19.30 -2.06 -16.66
C SER A 282 20.01 -0.88 -15.97
N GLY A 283 19.34 0.27 -15.82
CA GLY A 283 19.87 1.41 -15.03
C GLY A 283 19.74 1.21 -13.52
N TYR A 284 18.82 0.32 -13.11
CA TYR A 284 18.54 -0.02 -11.72
C TYR A 284 19.39 -1.20 -11.21
N ALA A 285 19.73 -2.18 -12.07
CA ALA A 285 20.52 -3.37 -11.73
C ALA A 285 21.98 -3.06 -11.35
N ASN A 286 22.47 -1.86 -11.61
CA ASN A 286 23.86 -1.46 -11.31
C ASN A 286 24.06 -0.90 -9.89
N PHE A 287 23.05 -0.96 -9.01
CA PHE A 287 23.18 -0.47 -7.63
C PHE A 287 22.92 -1.54 -6.57
N GLY A 288 23.09 -2.81 -6.94
CA GLY A 288 23.18 -3.95 -6.04
C GLY A 288 24.29 -4.88 -6.53
N GLU A 289 25.29 -5.10 -5.68
CA GLU A 289 26.53 -5.89 -5.86
C GLU A 289 27.69 -5.23 -6.63
N ASN A 290 28.79 -5.04 -5.90
CA ASN A 290 30.12 -4.53 -6.31
C ASN A 290 30.30 -3.03 -6.55
N ALA A 291 30.33 -2.28 -5.45
CA ALA A 291 31.36 -1.27 -5.25
C ALA A 291 32.12 -1.61 -3.96
N ALA A 292 32.95 -2.67 -4.02
CA ALA A 292 34.03 -2.80 -3.05
C ALA A 292 34.92 -1.55 -3.17
N PRO A 293 35.37 -0.94 -2.06
CA PRO A 293 36.34 0.13 -2.14
C PRO A 293 37.59 -0.45 -2.79
N GLY A 294 37.94 0.05 -3.98
CA GLY A 294 39.20 -0.28 -4.62
C GLY A 294 40.30 0.02 -3.61
N ALA A 295 40.96 -1.04 -3.14
CA ALA A 295 42.16 -0.95 -2.35
C ALA A 295 43.15 -0.09 -3.16
N ALA A 296 43.41 1.11 -2.68
CA ALA A 296 44.59 1.84 -3.05
C ALA A 296 45.76 1.15 -2.34
N ASN A 297 46.41 0.23 -3.06
CA ASN A 297 47.78 -0.18 -2.80
C ASN A 297 48.47 -0.36 -4.16
N ASP A 298 49.71 0.15 -4.19
CA ASP A 298 50.79 -0.02 -5.17
C ASP A 298 50.77 0.92 -6.40
N GLU A 299 51.42 2.09 -6.26
CA GLU A 299 52.86 2.29 -6.55
C GLU A 299 53.43 3.53 -5.83
#